data_AF-A0A9N8HB97-F1
#
_entry.id   AF-A0A9N8HB97-F1
#
_cell.length_a   1.000
_cell.length_b   1.000
_cell.length_c   1.000
_cell.angle_alpha   90.00
_cell.angle_beta   90.00
_cell.angle_gamma   90.00
#
_symmetry.space_group_name_H-M   'P 1'
#
loop_
_entity.id
_entity.type
_entity.pdbx_description
1 polymer ?
#
loop_
_entity_poly.entity_id
_entity_poly.type
_entity_poly.pdbx_seq_one_letter_code
_entity_poly.pdbx_strand_id
1 'polypeptide(L)'
;MVRRAVLTPSWYDSTRRQQQYRTTPPSAPFDSRTTACAVVTACSSTTTATNHGGVDTSSRIMASVVASTVVSQSLLAGMLAGYLVARWQEPVLIHCVLIHNVPATMTNLLAKGGVGAVIAAVPLPVAPLLQSITALMRYAIECSVSMTTMQVQLLPSSNMTDKSLGAFLWGCLCCYGSKVGWYHALFLPLILVEMELGEASCLGAIDELTLVLVCAGICAANLVSACWLITKPAFLTDANRALCWRAVRINLLYGDFVEASYPEMEQNVLVNISGYDASGLSSALLVALSSSDEEEGLPKSLAYLPWPVAVLLSGTDWRPMVVASMVAFGIPFIATLLNDILFKKAPIKQE
;
A
#
# COMPACT_ATOMS: atom_id res chain seq x y z
N MET A 1 49.99 -33.02 -9.23
CA MET A 1 49.72 -31.75 -9.93
C MET A 1 48.23 -31.45 -9.84
N VAL A 2 47.83 -30.65 -8.86
CA VAL A 2 46.43 -30.24 -8.63
C VAL A 2 46.23 -28.89 -9.30
N ARG A 3 45.42 -28.83 -10.37
CA ARG A 3 45.02 -27.55 -11.00
C ARG A 3 43.83 -26.98 -10.22
N ARG A 4 44.03 -25.82 -9.58
CA ARG A 4 42.95 -24.97 -9.07
C ARG A 4 42.21 -24.36 -10.26
N ALA A 5 40.93 -24.67 -10.41
CA ALA A 5 40.02 -23.87 -11.23
C ALA A 5 39.62 -22.63 -10.41
N VAL A 6 39.95 -21.46 -10.93
CA VAL A 6 39.47 -20.17 -10.41
C VAL A 6 38.02 -20.03 -10.86
N LEU A 7 37.08 -20.17 -9.92
CA LEU A 7 35.68 -19.83 -10.10
C LEU A 7 35.51 -18.33 -9.86
N THR A 8 35.38 -17.55 -10.93
CA THR A 8 34.87 -16.18 -10.86
C THR A 8 33.33 -16.22 -10.82
N PRO A 9 32.65 -15.59 -9.84
CA PRO A 9 31.20 -15.56 -9.80
C PRO A 9 30.65 -14.58 -10.85
N SER A 10 29.94 -15.11 -11.83
CA SER A 10 29.17 -14.38 -12.85
C SER A 10 27.83 -13.88 -12.29
N TRP A 11 27.85 -13.04 -11.27
CA TRP A 11 26.65 -12.45 -10.65
C TRP A 11 26.74 -10.93 -10.55
N TYR A 12 26.82 -10.23 -11.69
CA TYR A 12 26.39 -8.82 -11.80
C TYR A 12 26.44 -8.38 -13.27
N ASP A 13 25.31 -8.39 -13.96
CA ASP A 13 25.15 -7.68 -15.24
C ASP A 13 23.73 -7.08 -15.26
N SER A 14 23.54 -6.05 -14.41
CA SER A 14 22.31 -5.25 -14.29
C SER A 14 22.01 -4.49 -15.59
N THR A 15 23.04 -4.18 -16.37
CA THR A 15 23.01 -3.47 -17.65
C THR A 15 22.27 -4.23 -18.76
N ARG A 16 22.40 -5.57 -18.84
CA ARG A 16 21.65 -6.35 -19.84
C ARG A 16 20.16 -6.43 -19.59
N ARG A 17 19.71 -6.43 -18.32
CA ARG A 17 18.27 -6.44 -18.00
C ARG A 17 17.61 -5.14 -18.44
N GLN A 18 18.26 -4.01 -18.20
CA GLN A 18 17.76 -2.69 -18.60
C GLN A 18 17.61 -2.54 -20.14
N GLN A 19 18.55 -3.07 -20.92
CA GLN A 19 18.42 -3.07 -22.39
C GLN A 19 17.28 -3.96 -22.89
N GLN A 20 16.99 -5.06 -22.20
CA GLN A 20 15.92 -5.98 -22.59
C GLN A 20 14.52 -5.42 -22.30
N TYR A 21 14.38 -4.51 -21.32
CA TYR A 21 13.14 -3.76 -21.04
C TYR A 21 12.87 -2.61 -22.03
N ARG A 22 13.90 -2.02 -22.64
CA ARG A 22 13.73 -0.91 -23.62
C ARG A 22 13.24 -1.35 -25.01
N THR A 23 13.34 -2.63 -25.35
CA THR A 23 13.08 -3.12 -26.71
C THR A 23 11.89 -4.07 -26.82
N THR A 24 11.11 -4.27 -25.77
CA THR A 24 9.89 -5.09 -25.85
C THR A 24 8.75 -4.29 -26.51
N PRO A 25 8.07 -4.84 -27.53
CA PRO A 25 6.85 -4.25 -28.09
C PRO A 25 5.76 -4.12 -27.00
N PRO A 26 4.67 -3.35 -27.23
CA PRO A 26 3.59 -3.10 -26.25
C PRO A 26 2.68 -4.33 -26.02
N SER A 27 3.30 -5.49 -25.79
CA SER A 27 2.67 -6.78 -25.52
C SER A 27 3.36 -7.47 -24.35
N ALA A 28 3.85 -6.71 -23.36
CA ALA A 28 4.22 -7.29 -22.07
C ALA A 28 2.97 -7.97 -21.48
N PRO A 29 3.08 -9.22 -20.96
CA PRO A 29 1.93 -9.93 -20.43
C PRO A 29 1.36 -9.16 -19.24
N PHE A 30 0.11 -8.73 -19.38
CA PHE A 30 -0.64 -8.04 -18.36
C PHE A 30 -0.71 -8.89 -17.08
N ASP A 31 -0.40 -8.32 -15.91
CA ASP A 31 -0.42 -9.07 -14.65
C ASP A 31 -1.85 -9.20 -14.14
N SER A 32 -2.42 -10.41 -14.24
CA SER A 32 -3.75 -10.71 -13.71
C SER A 32 -3.90 -10.41 -12.20
N ARG A 33 -2.79 -10.36 -11.45
CA ARG A 33 -2.80 -10.13 -10.00
C ARG A 33 -3.13 -8.69 -9.63
N THR A 34 -2.62 -7.71 -10.39
CA THR A 34 -2.90 -6.28 -10.15
C THR A 34 -4.37 -5.97 -10.38
N THR A 35 -5.00 -6.66 -11.35
CA THR A 35 -6.43 -6.55 -11.61
C THR A 35 -7.27 -7.20 -10.51
N ALA A 36 -6.86 -8.36 -10.00
CA ALA A 36 -7.51 -8.95 -8.83
C ALA A 36 -7.50 -8.02 -7.62
N CYS A 37 -6.36 -7.40 -7.32
CA CYS A 37 -6.28 -6.38 -6.28
C CYS A 37 -7.24 -5.22 -6.56
N ALA A 38 -7.22 -4.65 -7.78
CA ALA A 38 -8.07 -3.53 -8.16
C ALA A 38 -9.58 -3.82 -8.02
N VAL A 39 -10.03 -5.02 -8.40
CA VAL A 39 -11.43 -5.45 -8.28
C VAL A 39 -11.83 -5.54 -6.79
N VAL A 40 -10.98 -6.15 -5.97
CA VAL A 40 -11.23 -6.28 -4.52
C VAL A 40 -11.22 -4.92 -3.83
N THR A 41 -10.28 -4.04 -4.18
CA THR A 41 -10.21 -2.67 -3.65
C THR A 41 -11.46 -1.88 -3.98
N ALA A 42 -11.89 -1.85 -5.24
CA ALA A 42 -13.09 -1.12 -5.66
C ALA A 42 -14.37 -1.67 -5.00
N CYS A 43 -14.44 -2.98 -4.80
CA CYS A 43 -15.55 -3.62 -4.08
C CYS A 43 -15.58 -3.21 -2.60
N SER A 44 -14.40 -3.16 -1.98
CA SER A 44 -14.24 -2.80 -0.56
C SER A 44 -14.54 -1.33 -0.31
N SER A 45 -14.02 -0.42 -1.13
CA SER A 45 -14.27 1.03 -1.00
C SER A 45 -15.75 1.40 -1.15
N THR A 46 -16.47 0.72 -2.06
CA THR A 46 -17.91 0.91 -2.26
C THR A 46 -18.73 0.40 -1.07
N THR A 47 -18.24 -0.64 -0.39
CA THR A 47 -18.89 -1.18 0.81
C THR A 47 -18.76 -0.23 2.00
N THR A 48 -17.59 0.39 2.19
CA THR A 48 -17.38 1.37 3.26
C THR A 48 -18.22 2.64 3.09
N ALA A 49 -18.44 3.06 1.84
CA ALA A 49 -19.23 4.27 1.52
C ALA A 49 -20.74 4.12 1.73
N THR A 50 -21.28 2.89 1.83
CA THR A 50 -22.73 2.64 1.83
C THR A 50 -23.37 2.48 3.21
N ASN A 51 -22.63 2.61 4.32
CA ASN A 51 -23.16 2.59 5.70
C ASN A 51 -24.11 1.41 6.05
N HIS A 52 -24.08 0.30 5.30
CA HIS A 52 -24.89 -0.88 5.58
C HIS A 52 -24.06 -1.88 6.39
N GLY A 53 -23.98 -1.61 7.70
CA GLY A 53 -23.24 -2.36 8.72
C GLY A 53 -23.75 -3.77 9.02
N GLY A 54 -24.09 -4.56 8.01
CA GLY A 54 -24.57 -5.93 8.19
C GLY A 54 -24.42 -6.85 6.98
N VAL A 55 -23.79 -6.41 5.89
CA VAL A 55 -23.64 -7.27 4.70
C VAL A 55 -22.38 -8.12 4.81
N ASP A 56 -22.50 -9.42 4.52
CA ASP A 56 -21.42 -10.41 4.46
C ASP A 56 -20.28 -9.95 3.54
N THR A 57 -19.31 -9.21 4.08
CA THR A 57 -18.13 -8.69 3.37
C THR A 57 -17.37 -9.81 2.66
N SER A 58 -17.34 -11.00 3.25
CA SER A 58 -16.75 -12.20 2.67
C SER A 58 -17.42 -12.63 1.36
N SER A 59 -18.74 -12.50 1.25
CA SER A 59 -19.46 -12.86 0.02
C SER A 59 -19.12 -11.90 -1.12
N ARG A 60 -18.96 -10.60 -0.80
CA ARG A 60 -18.56 -9.55 -1.76
C ARG A 60 -17.14 -9.71 -2.27
N ILE A 61 -16.23 -10.03 -1.35
CA ILE A 61 -14.83 -10.32 -1.70
C ILE A 61 -14.73 -11.57 -2.58
N MET A 62 -15.51 -12.62 -2.30
CA MET A 62 -15.50 -13.81 -3.16
C MET A 62 -16.05 -13.52 -4.56
N ALA A 63 -17.09 -12.70 -4.68
CA ALA A 63 -17.63 -12.31 -5.99
C ALA A 63 -16.67 -11.43 -6.79
N SER A 64 -15.94 -10.52 -6.14
CA SER A 64 -14.91 -9.71 -6.79
C SER A 64 -13.71 -10.55 -7.23
N VAL A 65 -13.28 -11.53 -6.41
CA VAL A 65 -12.23 -12.48 -6.81
C VAL A 65 -12.67 -13.27 -8.05
N VAL A 66 -13.89 -13.81 -8.08
CA VAL A 66 -14.40 -14.51 -9.27
C VAL A 66 -14.44 -13.56 -10.48
N ALA A 67 -14.91 -12.32 -10.32
CA ALA A 67 -14.94 -11.35 -11.40
C ALA A 67 -13.55 -11.04 -11.97
N SER A 68 -12.52 -11.00 -11.11
CA SER A 68 -11.14 -10.74 -11.53
C SER A 68 -10.53 -11.84 -12.40
N THR A 69 -11.00 -13.08 -12.27
CA THR A 69 -10.53 -14.20 -13.13
C THR A 69 -10.99 -14.07 -14.58
N VAL A 70 -12.02 -13.25 -14.82
CA VAL A 70 -12.61 -13.03 -16.14
C VAL A 70 -12.16 -11.70 -16.73
N VAL A 71 -12.00 -10.66 -15.91
CA VAL A 71 -11.43 -9.37 -16.32
C VAL A 71 -9.93 -9.38 -16.05
N SER A 72 -9.11 -9.60 -17.08
CA SER A 72 -7.65 -9.67 -16.92
C SER A 72 -6.91 -8.81 -17.95
N GLN A 73 -7.51 -7.71 -18.40
CA GLN A 73 -6.97 -6.90 -19.50
C GLN A 73 -6.69 -5.42 -19.15
N SER A 74 -7.30 -4.89 -18.09
CA SER A 74 -7.10 -3.50 -17.67
C SER A 74 -7.42 -3.32 -16.19
N LEU A 75 -6.63 -2.49 -15.51
CA LEU A 75 -6.85 -2.16 -14.11
C LEU A 75 -8.18 -1.44 -13.87
N LEU A 76 -8.51 -0.45 -14.71
CA LEU A 76 -9.79 0.26 -14.65
C LEU A 76 -10.97 -0.66 -14.94
N ALA A 77 -10.81 -1.65 -15.84
CA ALA A 77 -11.84 -2.65 -16.08
C ALA A 77 -12.07 -3.50 -14.81
N GLY A 78 -10.99 -3.83 -14.09
CA GLY A 78 -11.07 -4.47 -12.78
C GLY A 78 -11.79 -3.63 -11.73
N MET A 79 -11.43 -2.34 -11.61
CA MET A 79 -12.10 -1.41 -10.69
C MET A 79 -13.59 -1.27 -11.01
N LEU A 80 -13.95 -1.15 -12.30
CA LEU A 80 -15.33 -1.08 -12.75
C LEU A 80 -16.09 -2.37 -12.41
N ALA A 81 -15.49 -3.53 -12.64
CA ALA A 81 -16.07 -4.81 -12.25
C ALA A 81 -16.32 -4.88 -10.73
N GLY A 82 -15.35 -4.45 -9.92
CA GLY A 82 -15.46 -4.45 -8.46
C GLY A 82 -16.56 -3.54 -7.93
N TYR A 83 -16.68 -2.34 -8.51
CA TYR A 83 -17.76 -1.39 -8.23
C TYR A 83 -19.14 -1.99 -8.56
N LEU A 84 -19.27 -2.58 -9.75
CA LEU A 84 -20.53 -3.20 -10.20
C LEU A 84 -20.91 -4.40 -9.31
N VAL A 85 -19.94 -5.25 -8.94
CA VAL A 85 -20.15 -6.37 -8.00
C VAL A 85 -20.70 -5.87 -6.67
N ALA A 86 -20.07 -4.86 -6.08
CA ALA A 86 -20.54 -4.28 -4.82
C ALA A 86 -21.98 -3.75 -4.91
N ARG A 87 -22.33 -3.12 -6.04
CA ARG A 87 -23.64 -2.50 -6.23
C ARG A 87 -24.78 -3.49 -6.51
N TRP A 88 -24.47 -4.60 -7.19
CA TRP A 88 -25.47 -5.55 -7.70
C TRP A 88 -25.65 -6.79 -6.82
N GLN A 89 -24.67 -7.12 -5.97
CA GLN A 89 -24.77 -8.33 -5.15
C GLN A 89 -25.88 -8.26 -4.10
N GLU A 90 -26.05 -7.10 -3.46
CA GLU A 90 -27.09 -6.89 -2.45
C GLU A 90 -28.52 -7.05 -2.99
N PRO A 91 -28.91 -6.40 -4.11
CA PRO A 91 -30.25 -6.61 -4.67
C PRO A 91 -30.46 -8.06 -5.15
N VAL A 92 -29.44 -8.73 -5.69
CA VAL A 92 -29.55 -10.14 -6.10
C VAL A 92 -29.78 -11.05 -4.89
N LEU A 93 -29.05 -10.82 -3.79
CA LEU A 93 -29.23 -11.59 -2.55
C LEU A 93 -30.65 -11.44 -2.01
N ILE A 94 -31.13 -10.19 -1.90
CA ILE A 94 -32.48 -9.86 -1.42
C ILE A 94 -33.54 -10.50 -2.32
N HIS A 95 -33.36 -10.44 -3.64
CA HIS A 95 -34.30 -11.01 -4.60
C HIS A 95 -34.36 -12.55 -4.52
N CYS A 96 -33.22 -13.22 -4.40
CA CYS A 96 -33.19 -14.68 -4.27
C CYS A 96 -33.82 -15.18 -2.96
N VAL A 97 -33.57 -14.48 -1.84
CA VAL A 97 -34.07 -14.88 -0.52
C VAL A 97 -35.53 -14.50 -0.34
N LEU A 98 -35.90 -13.24 -0.57
CA LEU A 98 -37.24 -12.73 -0.22
C LEU A 98 -38.30 -13.04 -1.28
N ILE A 99 -37.92 -13.08 -2.56
CA ILE A 99 -38.91 -13.22 -3.65
C ILE A 99 -39.02 -14.67 -4.11
N HIS A 100 -37.91 -15.41 -4.16
CA HIS A 100 -37.89 -16.77 -4.70
C HIS A 100 -37.71 -17.88 -3.65
N ASN A 101 -37.58 -17.55 -2.35
CA ASN A 101 -37.38 -18.53 -1.26
C ASN A 101 -36.30 -19.59 -1.59
N VAL A 102 -35.23 -19.16 -2.26
CA VAL A 102 -34.17 -20.07 -2.71
C VAL A 102 -33.36 -20.56 -1.50
N PRO A 103 -33.03 -21.87 -1.42
CA PRO A 103 -32.20 -22.40 -0.35
C PRO A 103 -30.86 -21.66 -0.20
N ALA A 104 -30.44 -21.43 1.04
CA ALA A 104 -29.28 -20.60 1.38
C ALA A 104 -27.96 -20.99 0.66
N THR A 105 -27.75 -22.29 0.41
CA THR A 105 -26.60 -22.80 -0.33
C THR A 105 -26.60 -22.36 -1.80
N MET A 106 -27.75 -22.41 -2.46
CA MET A 106 -27.90 -22.00 -3.86
C MET A 106 -27.80 -20.47 -4.00
N THR A 107 -28.40 -19.73 -3.08
CA THR A 107 -28.28 -18.26 -3.01
C THR A 107 -26.82 -17.83 -2.87
N ASN A 108 -26.03 -18.51 -2.03
CA ASN A 108 -24.60 -18.23 -1.89
C ASN A 108 -23.80 -18.51 -3.17
N LEU A 109 -24.13 -19.58 -3.91
CA LEU A 109 -23.45 -19.89 -5.17
C LEU A 109 -23.78 -18.85 -6.25
N LEU A 110 -25.03 -18.42 -6.34
CA LEU A 110 -25.47 -17.38 -7.27
C LEU A 110 -24.89 -16.01 -6.93
N ALA A 111 -24.95 -15.61 -5.65
CA ALA A 111 -24.46 -14.31 -5.20
C ALA A 111 -22.92 -14.21 -5.23
N LYS A 112 -22.19 -15.30 -4.96
CA LYS A 112 -20.72 -15.30 -4.99
C LYS A 112 -20.18 -15.59 -6.39
N GLY A 113 -20.59 -16.69 -7.01
CA GLY A 113 -20.07 -17.13 -8.31
C GLY A 113 -20.79 -16.49 -9.50
N GLY A 114 -22.12 -16.52 -9.50
CA GLY A 114 -22.94 -16.05 -10.62
C GLY A 114 -22.83 -14.56 -10.87
N VAL A 115 -23.00 -13.74 -9.82
CA VAL A 115 -22.88 -12.28 -9.91
C VAL A 115 -21.47 -11.87 -10.37
N GLY A 116 -20.42 -12.48 -9.79
CA GLY A 116 -19.04 -12.20 -10.19
C GLY A 116 -18.78 -12.51 -11.67
N ALA A 117 -19.22 -13.67 -12.16
CA ALA A 117 -19.02 -14.08 -13.55
C ALA A 117 -19.82 -13.22 -14.56
N VAL A 118 -21.09 -12.91 -14.25
CA VAL A 118 -21.95 -12.12 -15.14
C VAL A 118 -21.47 -10.68 -15.22
N ILE A 119 -21.12 -10.08 -14.08
CA ILE A 119 -20.66 -8.69 -14.05
C ILE A 119 -19.31 -8.53 -14.72
N ALA A 120 -18.43 -9.52 -14.60
CA ALA A 120 -17.14 -9.50 -15.28
C ALA A 120 -17.24 -9.55 -16.81
N ALA A 121 -18.34 -10.06 -17.36
CA ALA A 121 -18.58 -10.04 -18.81
C ALA A 121 -18.93 -8.64 -19.34
N VAL A 122 -19.48 -7.77 -18.50
CA VAL A 122 -19.91 -6.40 -18.86
C VAL A 122 -18.75 -5.48 -19.27
N PRO A 123 -17.62 -5.41 -18.55
CA PRO A 123 -16.49 -4.56 -18.92
C PRO A 123 -15.60 -5.13 -20.04
N LEU A 124 -15.73 -6.41 -20.43
CA LEU A 124 -14.93 -7.02 -21.52
C LEU A 124 -14.95 -6.23 -22.85
N PRO A 125 -16.10 -5.83 -23.42
CA PRO A 125 -16.12 -5.08 -24.68
C PRO A 125 -15.49 -3.68 -24.56
N VAL A 126 -15.49 -3.09 -23.36
CA VAL A 126 -14.95 -1.75 -23.11
C VAL A 126 -13.48 -1.79 -22.68
N ALA A 127 -12.97 -2.98 -22.32
CA ALA A 127 -11.61 -3.21 -21.84
C ALA A 127 -10.49 -2.54 -22.68
N PRO A 128 -10.47 -2.59 -24.03
CA PRO A 128 -9.38 -1.95 -24.80
C PRO A 128 -9.38 -0.42 -24.68
N LEU A 129 -10.56 0.20 -24.54
CA LEU A 129 -10.67 1.63 -24.28
C LEU A 129 -10.17 1.96 -22.87
N LEU A 130 -10.59 1.18 -21.87
CA LEU A 130 -10.13 1.35 -20.48
C LEU A 130 -8.63 1.14 -20.34
N GLN A 131 -8.04 0.20 -21.09
CA GLN A 131 -6.59 0.00 -21.13
C GLN A 131 -5.87 1.24 -21.67
N SER A 132 -6.38 1.85 -22.74
CA SER A 132 -5.83 3.09 -23.30
C SER A 132 -5.90 4.25 -22.30
N ILE A 133 -7.01 4.37 -21.59
CA ILE A 133 -7.18 5.37 -20.52
C ILE A 133 -6.23 5.09 -19.36
N THR A 134 -6.06 3.83 -18.94
CA THR A 134 -5.15 3.47 -17.85
C THR A 134 -3.70 3.80 -18.21
N ALA A 135 -3.30 3.54 -19.46
CA ALA A 135 -1.98 3.93 -19.96
C ALA A 135 -1.78 5.45 -19.95
N LEU A 136 -2.79 6.23 -20.33
CA LEU A 136 -2.74 7.69 -20.24
C LEU A 136 -2.64 8.17 -18.79
N MET A 137 -3.36 7.55 -17.87
CA MET A 137 -3.29 7.87 -16.44
C MET A 137 -1.91 7.55 -15.86
N ARG A 138 -1.33 6.39 -16.19
CA ARG A 138 0.06 6.05 -15.81
C ARG A 138 1.04 7.09 -16.33
N TYR A 139 0.97 7.44 -17.62
CA TYR A 139 1.82 8.47 -18.20
C TYR A 139 1.65 9.83 -17.49
N ALA A 140 0.40 10.21 -17.19
CA ALA A 140 0.11 11.42 -16.45
C ALA A 140 0.70 11.39 -15.02
N ILE A 141 0.62 10.26 -14.32
CA ILE A 141 1.20 10.07 -12.98
C ILE A 141 2.73 10.17 -13.06
N GLU A 142 3.38 9.48 -13.99
CA GLU A 142 4.83 9.55 -14.17
C GLU A 142 5.27 10.99 -14.47
N CYS A 143 4.56 11.69 -15.36
CA CYS A 143 4.78 13.11 -15.61
C CYS A 143 4.53 13.95 -14.35
N SER A 144 3.46 13.73 -13.60
CA SER A 144 3.10 14.51 -12.41
C SER A 144 4.06 14.29 -11.24
N VAL A 145 4.53 13.06 -11.02
CA VAL A 145 5.52 12.76 -9.99
C VAL A 145 6.87 13.36 -10.41
N SER A 146 7.27 13.19 -11.67
CA SER A 146 8.46 13.85 -12.22
C SER A 146 8.35 15.38 -12.14
N MET A 147 7.17 15.95 -12.40
CA MET A 147 6.91 17.38 -12.33
C MET A 147 6.82 17.87 -10.90
N THR A 148 6.30 17.11 -9.94
CA THR A 148 6.26 17.51 -8.52
C THR A 148 7.67 17.47 -7.93
N THR A 149 8.51 16.55 -8.40
CA THR A 149 9.96 16.61 -8.18
C THR A 149 10.68 17.69 -8.99
N MET A 150 10.03 18.37 -9.94
CA MET A 150 10.56 19.57 -10.63
C MET A 150 9.96 20.90 -10.10
N GLN A 151 8.72 20.93 -9.61
CA GLN A 151 7.91 22.16 -9.53
C GLN A 151 7.83 22.82 -8.15
N VAL A 152 8.57 22.33 -7.15
CA VAL A 152 8.88 23.17 -5.97
C VAL A 152 9.90 24.29 -6.34
N GLN A 153 10.27 24.43 -7.62
CA GLN A 153 11.04 25.54 -8.20
C GLN A 153 10.33 26.91 -8.19
N LEU A 154 9.12 27.05 -7.64
CA LEU A 154 8.43 28.35 -7.49
C LEU A 154 8.99 29.20 -6.33
N LEU A 155 9.93 28.67 -5.55
CA LEU A 155 10.90 29.46 -4.80
C LEU A 155 12.22 29.51 -5.59
N PRO A 156 12.89 30.67 -5.70
CA PRO A 156 14.12 30.79 -6.46
C PRO A 156 15.26 30.13 -5.68
N SER A 157 15.43 28.82 -5.80
CA SER A 157 16.57 28.08 -5.21
C SER A 157 16.91 26.86 -6.06
N SER A 158 18.03 26.92 -6.77
CA SER A 158 18.50 25.86 -7.67
C SER A 158 19.15 24.68 -6.95
N ASN A 159 18.57 24.18 -5.86
CA ASN A 159 19.22 23.19 -4.98
C ASN A 159 18.37 21.90 -4.80
N MET A 160 19.03 20.77 -4.51
CA MET A 160 18.43 19.45 -4.17
C MET A 160 17.31 19.51 -3.10
N THR A 161 17.22 20.62 -2.37
CA THR A 161 16.20 20.92 -1.36
C THR A 161 14.77 20.89 -1.89
N ASP A 162 14.53 21.27 -3.15
CA ASP A 162 13.16 21.48 -3.64
C ASP A 162 12.46 20.14 -3.93
N LYS A 163 13.18 19.16 -4.49
CA LYS A 163 12.65 17.80 -4.71
C LYS A 163 12.33 17.11 -3.39
N SER A 164 13.21 17.29 -2.40
CA SER A 164 13.04 16.71 -1.07
C SER A 164 11.86 17.32 -0.30
N LEU A 165 11.58 18.62 -0.51
CA LEU A 165 10.43 19.27 0.12
C LEU A 165 9.10 18.81 -0.48
N GLY A 166 9.03 18.63 -1.80
CA GLY A 166 7.85 18.06 -2.46
C GLY A 166 7.54 16.64 -1.96
N ALA A 167 8.58 15.80 -1.85
CA ALA A 167 8.45 14.46 -1.29
C ALA A 167 8.11 14.45 0.20
N PHE A 168 8.61 15.42 0.98
CA PHE A 168 8.22 15.60 2.39
C PHE A 168 6.73 15.86 2.53
N LEU A 169 6.21 16.85 1.80
CA LEU A 169 4.80 17.22 1.84
C LEU A 169 3.91 16.08 1.35
N TRP A 170 4.35 15.37 0.31
CA TRP A 170 3.64 14.21 -0.20
C TRP A 170 3.57 13.08 0.82
N GLY A 171 4.67 12.78 1.52
CA GLY A 171 4.67 11.78 2.59
C GLY A 171 3.73 12.14 3.74
N CYS A 172 3.72 13.41 4.16
CA CYS A 172 2.77 13.91 5.15
C CYS A 172 1.31 13.81 4.66
N LEU A 173 1.06 14.12 3.38
CA LEU A 173 -0.26 14.03 2.76
C LEU A 173 -0.75 12.58 2.68
N CYS A 174 0.12 11.61 2.37
CA CYS A 174 -0.21 10.19 2.39
C CYS A 174 -0.65 9.74 3.79
N CYS A 175 0.14 10.09 4.81
CA CYS A 175 -0.18 9.78 6.20
C CYS A 175 -1.50 10.42 6.65
N TYR A 176 -1.73 11.70 6.33
CA TYR A 176 -2.96 12.41 6.66
C TYR A 176 -4.17 11.84 5.92
N GLY A 177 -4.06 11.69 4.59
CA GLY A 177 -5.16 11.21 3.76
C GLY A 177 -5.56 9.80 4.16
N SER A 178 -4.60 8.94 4.53
CA SER A 178 -4.92 7.61 5.03
C SER A 178 -5.69 7.66 6.36
N LYS A 179 -5.31 8.55 7.29
CA LYS A 179 -6.06 8.78 8.54
C LYS A 179 -7.50 9.27 8.31
N VAL A 180 -7.74 10.02 7.24
CA VAL A 180 -9.07 10.53 6.84
C VAL A 180 -9.85 9.53 5.96
N GLY A 181 -9.26 8.36 5.65
CA GLY A 181 -9.90 7.31 4.85
C GLY A 181 -9.76 7.48 3.32
N TRP A 182 -8.88 8.38 2.86
CA TRP A 182 -8.59 8.55 1.43
C TRP A 182 -7.71 7.44 0.86
N TYR A 183 -7.11 6.59 1.70
CA TYR A 183 -6.20 5.52 1.24
C TYR A 183 -6.88 4.59 0.23
N HIS A 184 -7.98 3.95 0.62
CA HIS A 184 -8.68 3.01 -0.25
C HIS A 184 -9.43 3.68 -1.42
N ALA A 185 -9.76 4.96 -1.29
CA ALA A 185 -10.52 5.70 -2.31
C ALA A 185 -9.62 6.32 -3.39
N LEU A 186 -8.42 6.78 -3.01
CA LEU A 186 -7.54 7.59 -3.87
C LEU A 186 -6.14 7.01 -3.99
N PHE A 187 -5.42 6.82 -2.88
CA PHE A 187 -4.00 6.44 -2.94
C PHE A 187 -3.78 5.02 -3.45
N LEU A 188 -4.54 4.05 -2.94
CA LEU A 188 -4.41 2.65 -3.34
C LEU A 188 -4.69 2.46 -4.83
N PRO A 189 -5.80 2.99 -5.41
CA PRO A 189 -6.00 2.94 -6.86
C PRO A 189 -4.84 3.56 -7.65
N LEU A 190 -4.25 4.65 -7.16
CA LEU A 190 -3.18 5.37 -7.85
C LEU A 190 -1.87 4.57 -7.85
N ILE A 191 -1.53 3.93 -6.73
CA ILE A 191 -0.41 2.99 -6.60
C ILE A 191 -0.63 1.78 -7.53
N LEU A 192 -1.84 1.24 -7.58
CA LEU A 192 -2.19 0.14 -8.47
C LEU A 192 -2.06 0.51 -9.95
N VAL A 193 -2.49 1.71 -10.37
CA VAL A 193 -2.29 2.20 -11.75
C VAL A 193 -0.82 2.29 -12.11
N GLU A 194 0.02 2.78 -11.19
CA GLU A 194 1.48 2.83 -11.40
C GLU A 194 2.07 1.42 -11.59
N MET A 195 1.58 0.44 -10.82
CA MET A 195 2.04 -0.95 -10.85
C MET A 195 1.30 -1.85 -11.86
N GLU A 196 0.45 -1.33 -12.74
CA GLU A 196 -0.40 -2.19 -13.60
C GLU A 196 0.42 -3.18 -14.44
N LEU A 197 1.62 -2.80 -14.90
CA LEU A 197 2.53 -3.67 -15.66
C LEU A 197 3.44 -4.56 -14.79
N GLY A 198 3.24 -4.57 -13.47
CA GLY A 198 4.08 -5.32 -12.52
C GLY A 198 5.44 -4.68 -12.26
N GLU A 199 5.59 -3.39 -12.54
CA GLU A 199 6.82 -2.63 -12.33
C GLU A 199 6.89 -2.06 -10.91
N ALA A 200 8.10 -1.74 -10.47
CA ALA A 200 8.32 -1.04 -9.21
C ALA A 200 7.71 0.37 -9.26
N SER A 201 7.11 0.80 -8.15
CA SER A 201 6.32 2.04 -8.04
C SER A 201 6.96 3.01 -7.05
N CYS A 202 7.01 4.29 -7.42
CA CYS A 202 7.46 5.35 -6.54
C CYS A 202 6.44 5.60 -5.43
N LEU A 203 5.16 5.59 -5.76
CA LEU A 203 4.10 5.81 -4.80
C LEU A 203 3.96 4.63 -3.84
N GLY A 204 4.18 3.41 -4.32
CA GLY A 204 4.27 2.21 -3.49
C GLY A 204 5.46 2.26 -2.53
N ALA A 205 6.60 2.81 -2.96
CA ALA A 205 7.73 3.04 -2.06
C ALA A 205 7.39 4.05 -0.95
N ILE A 206 6.71 5.14 -1.30
CA ILE A 206 6.26 6.15 -0.32
C ILE A 206 5.19 5.56 0.60
N ASP A 207 4.27 4.75 0.10
CA ASP A 207 3.24 4.07 0.90
C ASP A 207 3.85 3.18 1.98
N GLU A 208 4.82 2.36 1.58
CA GLU A 208 5.58 1.48 2.48
C GLU A 208 6.27 2.29 3.59
N LEU A 209 6.90 3.42 3.25
CA LEU A 209 7.58 4.25 4.22
C LEU A 209 6.58 4.97 5.16
N THR A 210 5.54 5.58 4.60
CA THR A 210 4.66 6.52 5.33
C THR A 210 3.59 5.84 6.15
N LEU A 211 3.08 4.70 5.69
CA LEU A 211 2.00 3.98 6.36
C LEU A 211 2.53 2.72 7.05
N VAL A 212 3.15 1.82 6.27
CA VAL A 212 3.54 0.49 6.74
C VAL A 212 4.60 0.58 7.84
N LEU A 213 5.72 1.24 7.58
CA LEU A 213 6.84 1.32 8.52
C LEU A 213 6.60 2.26 9.70
N VAL A 214 5.91 3.39 9.48
CA VAL A 214 5.52 4.30 10.58
C VAL A 214 4.62 3.56 11.56
N CYS A 215 3.59 2.86 11.08
CA CYS A 215 2.72 2.09 11.94
C CYS A 215 3.46 0.93 12.63
N ALA A 216 4.33 0.23 11.91
CA ALA A 216 5.16 -0.83 12.51
C ALA A 216 6.04 -0.27 13.64
N GLY A 217 6.62 0.91 13.47
CA GLY A 217 7.43 1.60 14.49
C GLY A 217 6.63 1.92 15.75
N ILE A 218 5.44 2.52 15.61
CA ILE A 218 4.55 2.85 16.74
C ILE A 218 4.12 1.57 17.49
N CYS A 219 3.64 0.57 16.76
CA CYS A 219 3.18 -0.68 17.36
C CYS A 219 4.32 -1.48 18.00
N ALA A 220 5.52 -1.48 17.41
CA ALA A 220 6.70 -2.13 18.00
C ALA A 220 7.13 -1.43 19.30
N ALA A 221 7.11 -0.10 19.35
CA ALA A 221 7.44 0.65 20.56
C ALA A 221 6.48 0.34 21.71
N ASN A 222 5.17 0.28 21.44
CA ASN A 222 4.16 -0.12 22.42
C ASN A 222 4.40 -1.54 22.96
N LEU A 223 4.79 -2.49 22.10
CA LEU A 223 5.12 -3.86 22.53
C LEU A 223 6.39 -3.92 23.38
N VAL A 224 7.43 -3.16 23.01
CA VAL A 224 8.69 -3.09 23.76
C VAL A 224 8.47 -2.44 25.12
N SER A 225 7.72 -1.35 25.16
CA SER A 225 7.31 -0.66 26.39
C SER A 225 6.55 -1.61 27.33
N ALA A 226 5.63 -2.41 26.79
CA ALA A 226 4.86 -3.38 27.56
C ALA A 226 5.67 -4.62 28.03
N CYS A 227 6.73 -5.00 27.32
CA CYS A 227 7.45 -6.25 27.57
C CYS A 227 8.78 -6.07 28.32
N TRP A 228 9.48 -4.96 28.11
CA TRP A 228 10.93 -4.89 28.40
C TRP A 228 11.35 -3.69 29.25
N LEU A 229 10.73 -2.52 29.08
CA LEU A 229 11.29 -1.26 29.61
C LEU A 229 10.60 -0.71 30.87
N ILE A 230 9.37 -1.13 31.19
CA ILE A 230 8.64 -0.55 32.32
C ILE A 230 8.15 -1.65 33.27
N THR A 231 8.75 -1.72 34.46
CA THR A 231 8.37 -2.54 35.63
C THR A 231 7.02 -2.12 36.26
N LYS A 232 6.13 -1.48 35.49
CA LYS A 232 4.80 -1.08 35.94
C LYS A 232 3.77 -1.98 35.26
N PRO A 233 2.81 -2.55 36.00
CA PRO A 233 1.92 -3.57 35.47
C PRO A 233 1.02 -3.01 34.35
N ALA A 234 1.09 -3.66 33.19
CA ALA A 234 0.14 -3.71 32.08
C ALA A 234 -0.75 -2.46 31.85
N PHE A 235 -0.21 -1.52 31.07
CA PHE A 235 -0.96 -0.38 30.51
C PHE A 235 -1.71 -0.73 29.22
N LEU A 236 -1.19 -1.69 28.46
CA LEU A 236 -1.88 -2.23 27.30
C LEU A 236 -2.78 -3.38 27.74
N THR A 237 -4.05 -3.30 27.37
CA THR A 237 -4.95 -4.45 27.43
C THR A 237 -4.42 -5.57 26.56
N ASP A 238 -4.75 -6.82 26.89
CA ASP A 238 -4.35 -7.99 26.07
C ASP A 238 -4.83 -7.86 24.62
N ALA A 239 -6.00 -7.24 24.42
CA ALA A 239 -6.52 -6.91 23.09
C ALA A 239 -5.62 -5.93 22.32
N ASN A 240 -5.19 -4.84 22.94
CA ASN A 240 -4.31 -3.85 22.30
C ASN A 240 -2.93 -4.43 22.01
N ARG A 241 -2.42 -5.29 22.91
CA ARG A 241 -1.17 -6.02 22.70
C ARG A 241 -1.27 -6.98 21.51
N ALA A 242 -2.35 -7.75 21.42
CA ALA A 242 -2.59 -8.64 20.29
C ALA A 242 -2.73 -7.86 18.97
N LEU A 243 -3.38 -6.70 18.99
CA LEU A 243 -3.51 -5.81 17.83
C LEU A 243 -2.14 -5.28 17.38
N CYS A 244 -1.31 -4.75 18.29
CA CYS A 244 0.03 -4.28 17.97
C CYS A 244 0.91 -5.40 17.40
N TRP A 245 0.85 -6.61 17.97
CA TRP A 245 1.59 -7.76 17.48
C TRP A 245 1.14 -8.23 16.09
N ARG A 246 -0.16 -8.12 15.81
CA ARG A 246 -0.69 -8.37 14.47
C ARG A 246 -0.21 -7.31 13.49
N ALA A 247 -0.28 -6.03 13.86
CA ALA A 247 0.14 -4.92 13.02
C ALA A 247 1.63 -5.01 12.65
N VAL A 248 2.53 -5.21 13.62
CA VAL A 248 3.97 -5.37 13.34
C VAL A 248 4.23 -6.53 12.37
N ARG A 249 3.53 -7.67 12.54
CA ARG A 249 3.70 -8.82 11.65
C ARG A 249 3.17 -8.55 10.25
N ILE A 250 1.98 -7.97 10.12
CA ILE A 250 1.39 -7.71 8.80
C ILE A 250 2.21 -6.67 8.06
N ASN A 251 2.52 -5.56 8.72
CA ASN A 251 3.29 -4.49 8.12
C ASN A 251 4.68 -4.97 7.67
N LEU A 252 5.46 -5.65 8.52
CA LEU A 252 6.83 -6.04 8.16
C LEU A 252 6.91 -7.28 7.26
N LEU A 253 6.03 -8.26 7.43
CA LEU A 253 6.12 -9.55 6.70
C LEU A 253 5.28 -9.58 5.43
N TYR A 254 4.31 -8.69 5.28
CA TYR A 254 3.45 -8.65 4.09
C TYR A 254 3.50 -7.30 3.37
N GLY A 255 4.11 -6.27 3.95
CA GLY A 255 4.15 -4.93 3.34
C GLY A 255 2.76 -4.32 3.19
N ASP A 256 1.85 -4.68 4.10
CA ASP A 256 0.46 -4.24 4.08
C ASP A 256 0.18 -3.38 5.30
N PHE A 257 -0.59 -2.32 5.10
CA PHE A 257 -0.83 -1.32 6.13
C PHE A 257 -2.04 -1.70 6.98
N VAL A 258 -1.80 -1.94 8.28
CA VAL A 258 -2.85 -2.05 9.29
C VAL A 258 -2.99 -0.73 10.03
N GLU A 259 -4.18 -0.13 10.02
CA GLU A 259 -4.53 1.15 10.69
C GLU A 259 -4.45 1.14 12.24
N ALA A 260 -3.69 0.21 12.83
CA ALA A 260 -3.59 0.01 14.27
C ALA A 260 -2.90 1.18 15.02
N SER A 261 -2.13 2.02 14.31
CA SER A 261 -1.42 3.14 14.93
C SER A 261 -2.26 4.41 15.08
N TYR A 262 -3.36 4.55 14.34
CA TYR A 262 -4.14 5.80 14.34
C TYR A 262 -4.76 6.17 15.68
N PRO A 263 -5.33 5.23 16.48
CA PRO A 263 -5.84 5.56 17.80
C PRO A 263 -4.76 6.20 18.70
N GLU A 264 -3.53 5.69 18.66
CA GLU A 264 -2.42 6.22 19.46
C GLU A 264 -1.92 7.57 18.93
N MET A 265 -1.89 7.77 17.61
CA MET A 265 -1.59 9.06 16.99
C MET A 265 -2.67 10.10 17.28
N GLU A 266 -3.93 9.71 17.47
CA GLU A 266 -4.99 10.65 17.85
C GLU A 266 -4.95 11.05 19.32
N GLN A 267 -4.56 10.11 20.19
CA GLN A 267 -4.52 10.32 21.63
C GLN A 267 -3.27 11.09 22.08
N ASN A 268 -2.14 10.93 21.38
CA ASN A 268 -0.86 11.49 21.79
C ASN A 268 -0.28 12.41 20.71
N VAL A 269 -0.22 13.71 21.00
CA VAL A 269 0.32 14.74 20.08
C VAL A 269 1.76 14.44 19.67
N LEU A 270 2.59 13.96 20.59
CA LEU A 270 3.99 13.61 20.31
C LEU A 270 4.09 12.47 19.28
N VAL A 271 3.29 11.42 19.44
CA VAL A 271 3.24 10.28 18.52
C VAL A 271 2.66 10.73 17.16
N ASN A 272 1.63 11.57 17.17
CA ASN A 272 1.04 12.15 15.96
C ASN A 272 2.08 12.91 15.12
N ILE A 273 2.77 13.87 15.74
CA ILE A 273 3.79 14.69 15.09
C ILE A 273 4.91 13.79 14.57
N SER A 274 5.37 12.84 15.38
CA SER A 274 6.42 11.92 14.95
C SER A 274 6.01 11.06 13.74
N GLY A 275 4.74 10.68 13.62
CA GLY A 275 4.24 9.92 12.48
C GLY A 275 4.24 10.74 11.19
N TYR A 276 3.85 12.02 11.25
CA TYR A 276 3.92 12.92 10.11
C TYR A 276 5.37 13.26 9.75
N ASP A 277 6.19 13.61 10.74
CA ASP A 277 7.60 13.95 10.53
C ASP A 277 8.38 12.77 9.95
N ALA A 278 8.14 11.56 10.44
CA ALA A 278 8.73 10.35 9.89
C ALA A 278 8.29 10.10 8.45
N SER A 279 7.00 10.22 8.16
CA SER A 279 6.42 10.07 6.82
C SER A 279 7.03 11.05 5.82
N GLY A 280 7.12 12.32 6.19
CA GLY A 280 7.71 13.34 5.35
C GLY A 280 9.22 13.15 5.20
N LEU A 281 9.94 12.95 6.30
CA LEU A 281 11.41 12.88 6.27
C LEU A 281 11.91 11.63 5.55
N SER A 282 11.26 10.47 5.73
CA SER A 282 11.63 9.25 5.00
C SER A 282 11.40 9.41 3.49
N SER A 283 10.29 10.03 3.09
CA SER A 283 9.97 10.30 1.68
C SER A 283 10.95 11.29 1.05
N ALA A 284 11.27 12.37 1.78
CA ALA A 284 12.26 13.35 1.38
C ALA A 284 13.66 12.74 1.23
N LEU A 285 14.06 11.90 2.18
CA LEU A 285 15.35 11.25 2.20
C LEU A 285 15.47 10.20 1.10
N LEU A 286 14.41 9.44 0.84
CA LEU A 286 14.35 8.49 -0.28
C LEU A 286 14.63 9.21 -1.62
N VAL A 287 13.96 10.34 -1.87
CA VAL A 287 14.16 11.13 -3.10
C VAL A 287 15.54 11.79 -3.13
N ALA A 288 16.00 12.37 -2.02
CA ALA A 288 17.30 13.04 -1.94
C ALA A 288 18.46 12.09 -2.22
N LEU A 289 18.45 10.91 -1.59
CA LEU A 289 19.50 9.89 -1.76
C LEU A 289 19.45 9.18 -3.12
N SER A 290 18.30 9.18 -3.79
CA SER A 290 18.18 8.60 -5.14
C SER A 290 18.59 9.59 -6.23
N SER A 291 18.58 10.89 -5.94
CA SER A 291 18.98 11.93 -6.89
C SER A 291 20.50 12.12 -7.01
N SER A 292 21.30 11.48 -6.15
CA SER A 292 22.76 11.58 -6.16
C SER A 292 23.45 10.58 -7.10
N ASP A 293 22.75 9.55 -7.54
CA ASP A 293 23.28 8.57 -8.49
C ASP A 293 22.95 9.04 -9.93
N GLU A 294 23.92 8.91 -10.85
CA GLU A 294 23.91 9.49 -12.22
C GLU A 294 22.75 9.02 -13.14
N GLU A 295 21.85 8.16 -12.66
CA GLU A 295 20.70 7.66 -13.39
C GLU A 295 19.44 8.46 -12.99
N GLU A 296 18.91 9.29 -13.89
CA GLU A 296 17.72 10.14 -13.70
C GLU A 296 16.42 9.33 -13.49
N GLY A 297 16.32 8.57 -12.40
CA GLY A 297 15.16 7.77 -12.04
C GLY A 297 14.58 8.16 -10.69
N LEU A 298 13.25 8.18 -10.58
CA LEU A 298 12.57 8.23 -9.28
C LEU A 298 12.84 6.93 -8.50
N PRO A 299 12.98 6.99 -7.16
CA PRO A 299 13.07 5.79 -6.35
C PRO A 299 11.80 4.96 -6.49
N LYS A 300 11.95 3.69 -6.88
CA LYS A 300 10.84 2.77 -7.10
C LYS A 300 11.01 1.53 -6.24
N SER A 301 9.92 1.06 -5.62
CA SER A 301 9.85 -0.21 -4.89
C SER A 301 8.55 -0.93 -5.20
N LEU A 302 8.54 -2.25 -5.03
CA LEU A 302 7.30 -3.02 -5.10
C LEU A 302 6.53 -2.86 -3.78
N ALA A 303 5.26 -2.48 -3.87
CA ALA A 303 4.34 -2.46 -2.73
C ALA A 303 3.81 -3.88 -2.43
N TYR A 304 3.28 -4.08 -1.21
CA TYR A 304 2.65 -5.34 -0.79
C TYR A 304 3.58 -6.56 -0.81
N LEU A 305 4.86 -6.31 -0.51
CA LEU A 305 5.87 -7.35 -0.32
C LEU A 305 6.45 -7.25 1.09
N PRO A 306 6.91 -8.37 1.68
CA PRO A 306 7.66 -8.32 2.92
C PRO A 306 8.77 -7.27 2.83
N TRP A 307 8.91 -6.42 3.85
CA TRP A 307 9.84 -5.29 3.83
C TRP A 307 11.26 -5.64 3.34
N PRO A 308 11.89 -6.76 3.77
CA PRO A 308 13.21 -7.13 3.26
C PRO A 308 13.23 -7.39 1.75
N VAL A 309 12.14 -7.95 1.21
CA VAL A 309 11.99 -8.23 -0.22
C VAL A 309 11.73 -6.95 -0.99
N ALA A 310 10.90 -6.05 -0.46
CA ALA A 310 10.64 -4.73 -1.06
C ALA A 310 11.94 -3.93 -1.20
N VAL A 311 12.78 -3.92 -0.16
CA VAL A 311 14.11 -3.27 -0.17
C VAL A 311 15.05 -3.89 -1.21
N LEU A 312 15.07 -5.22 -1.33
CA LEU A 312 15.96 -5.93 -2.26
C LEU A 312 15.54 -5.76 -3.72
N LEU A 313 14.26 -5.53 -3.97
CA LEU A 313 13.68 -5.36 -5.30
C LEU A 313 13.47 -3.88 -5.68
N SER A 314 14.06 -2.95 -4.94
CA SER A 314 14.01 -1.54 -5.34
C SER A 314 14.73 -1.34 -6.67
N GLY A 315 14.14 -0.53 -7.55
CA GLY A 315 14.50 -0.47 -8.97
C GLY A 315 15.83 0.24 -9.27
N THR A 316 16.26 1.15 -8.40
CA THR A 316 17.53 1.89 -8.54
C THR A 316 18.61 1.27 -7.68
N ASP A 317 18.47 1.43 -6.36
CA ASP A 317 19.39 0.94 -5.34
C ASP A 317 18.66 0.61 -4.04
N TRP A 318 19.15 -0.40 -3.32
CA TRP A 318 18.58 -0.83 -2.05
C TRP A 318 18.92 0.12 -0.89
N ARG A 319 20.02 0.90 -1.02
CA ARG A 319 20.55 1.74 0.07
C ARG A 319 19.62 2.90 0.44
N PRO A 320 19.12 3.73 -0.50
CA PRO A 320 18.18 4.81 -0.18
C PRO A 320 16.93 4.28 0.54
N MET A 321 16.41 3.15 0.07
CA MET A 321 15.24 2.49 0.65
C MET A 321 15.49 2.02 2.08
N VAL A 322 16.67 1.43 2.37
CA VAL A 322 17.03 1.04 3.76
C VAL A 322 17.12 2.25 4.66
N VAL A 323 17.84 3.31 4.26
CA VAL A 323 18.03 4.48 5.13
C VAL A 323 16.68 5.17 5.38
N ALA A 324 15.86 5.34 4.35
CA ALA A 324 14.51 5.89 4.49
C ALA A 324 13.63 5.01 5.39
N SER A 325 13.73 3.68 5.26
CA SER A 325 12.99 2.73 6.10
C SER A 325 13.37 2.84 7.58
N MET A 326 14.66 3.00 7.88
CA MET A 326 15.15 3.15 9.25
C MET A 326 14.67 4.45 9.88
N VAL A 327 14.56 5.53 9.11
CA VAL A 327 13.98 6.81 9.55
C VAL A 327 12.47 6.65 9.79
N ALA A 328 11.75 6.06 8.83
CA ALA A 328 10.30 5.84 8.89
C ALA A 328 9.89 5.00 10.11
N PHE A 329 10.63 3.93 10.41
CA PHE A 329 10.38 3.08 11.57
C PHE A 329 10.92 3.70 12.87
N GLY A 330 12.13 4.25 12.83
CA GLY A 330 12.90 4.65 14.01
C GLY A 330 12.36 5.90 14.71
N ILE A 331 12.00 6.95 13.97
CA ILE A 331 11.45 8.19 14.54
C ILE A 331 10.19 7.93 15.39
N PRO A 332 9.14 7.30 14.84
CA PRO A 332 7.92 7.09 15.61
C PRO A 332 8.11 6.02 16.69
N PHE A 333 9.00 5.05 16.49
CA PHE A 333 9.37 4.09 17.52
C PHE A 333 9.95 4.80 18.77
N ILE A 334 10.95 5.65 18.57
CA ILE A 334 11.61 6.38 19.66
C ILE A 334 10.63 7.36 20.31
N ALA A 335 9.86 8.11 19.52
CA ALA A 335 8.90 9.07 20.03
C ALA A 335 7.79 8.40 20.86
N THR A 336 7.29 7.24 20.42
CA THR A 336 6.29 6.47 21.17
C THR A 336 6.88 5.93 22.47
N LEU A 337 8.11 5.43 22.44
CA LEU A 337 8.81 4.94 23.63
C LEU A 337 9.06 6.07 24.64
N LEU A 338 9.45 7.25 24.19
CA LEU A 338 9.58 8.45 25.03
C LEU A 338 8.23 8.88 25.59
N ASN A 339 7.16 8.85 24.79
CA ASN A 339 5.81 9.18 25.23
C ASN A 339 5.36 8.26 26.37
N ASP A 340 5.57 6.96 26.19
CA ASP A 340 5.24 5.93 27.18
C ASP A 340 6.03 6.10 28.49
N ILE A 341 7.31 6.50 28.41
CA ILE A 341 8.15 6.74 29.59
C ILE A 341 7.74 8.02 30.33
N LEU A 342 7.49 9.11 29.59
CA LEU A 342 7.33 10.45 30.16
C LEU A 342 5.91 10.77 30.59
N PHE A 343 4.91 10.34 29.81
CA PHE A 343 3.54 10.85 29.93
C PHE A 343 2.50 9.80 30.31
N LYS A 344 2.75 8.51 30.04
CA LYS A 344 1.75 7.46 30.29
C LYS A 344 1.71 7.10 31.78
N LYS A 345 0.61 7.48 32.46
CA LYS A 345 0.34 7.14 33.87
C LYS A 345 -0.46 5.85 33.99
N ALA A 346 -0.17 5.04 35.01
CA ALA A 346 -0.79 3.72 35.19
C ALA A 346 -2.31 3.87 35.22
N PRO A 347 -3.07 2.99 34.54
CA PRO A 347 -4.52 3.01 34.66
C PRO A 347 -4.88 2.79 36.12
N ILE A 348 -5.64 3.73 36.68
CA ILE A 348 -6.25 3.56 38.00
C ILE A 348 -7.26 2.42 37.84
N LYS A 349 -7.04 1.29 38.51
CA LYS A 349 -8.05 0.22 38.58
C LYS A 349 -9.34 0.83 39.11
N GLN A 350 -10.36 0.92 38.26
CA GLN A 350 -11.73 1.11 38.73
C GLN A 350 -12.17 -0.26 39.27
N GLU A 351 -12.32 -0.34 40.59
CA GLU A 351 -12.90 -1.50 41.29
C GLU A 351 -14.38 -1.68 40.99
#